data_AF-A0A4S8MEI0-F1
#
_entry.id   AF-A0A4S8MEI0-F1
#
_cell.length_a   1.000
_cell.length_b   1.000
_cell.length_c   1.000
_cell.angle_alpha   90.00
_cell.angle_beta   90.00
_cell.angle_gamma   90.00
#
_symmetry.space_group_name_H-M   'P 1'
#
loop_
_entity.id
_entity.type
_entity.pdbx_description
1 polymer ?
#
loop_
_entity_poly.entity_id
_entity_poly.type
_entity_poly.pdbx_seq_one_letter_code
_entity_poly.pdbx_strand_id
1 'polypeptide(L)'
;MAASQNGNFPRTPMYRMICRKPVWVTQFVTNNNSTSGALVEIRRLYVQNGQVIQNSKTSIAGMDTFDSVTDEFCNAQKEAFDDVNSFEDRGGLGAMSDAMDDGMVLVMSLWDDHAANMLWLDSDYPTDRPASQAGVSRGTCAPSSGVPADVENQAPNSQVVFSNIKFGPIGSTF
;
A
#
# COMPACT_ATOMS: atom_id res chain seq x y z
N MET A 1 0.87 2.47 -0.70
CA MET A 1 1.34 1.15 -0.23
C MET A 1 1.09 1.08 1.27
N ALA A 2 0.62 -0.06 1.79
CA ALA A 2 0.48 -0.25 3.23
C ALA A 2 1.89 -0.51 3.80
N ALA A 3 2.59 0.54 4.21
CA ALA A 3 3.76 0.38 5.07
C ALA A 3 3.24 -0.10 6.43
N SER A 4 3.38 -1.40 6.67
CA SER A 4 2.97 -2.01 7.91
C SER A 4 3.81 -1.45 9.06
N GLN A 5 3.10 -0.99 10.06
CA GLN A 5 3.65 -0.43 11.28
C GLN A 5 3.71 -1.56 12.31
N ASN A 6 4.91 -2.02 12.64
CA ASN A 6 5.26 -2.78 13.85
C ASN A 6 4.22 -3.81 14.32
N GLY A 7 4.22 -5.04 13.81
CA GLY A 7 3.87 -6.29 14.54
C GLY A 7 2.60 -6.32 15.38
N ASN A 8 1.70 -5.37 15.18
CA ASN A 8 0.54 -5.10 15.99
C ASN A 8 -0.43 -4.33 15.10
N PHE A 9 -1.04 -5.07 14.18
CA PHE A 9 -2.42 -4.82 13.76
C PHE A 9 -3.38 -5.64 14.65
N PRO A 10 -3.48 -5.41 15.98
CA PRO A 10 -4.42 -6.16 16.80
C PRO A 10 -5.82 -5.64 16.51
N ARG A 11 -6.56 -6.25 15.58
CA ARG A 11 -7.99 -5.97 15.35
C ARG A 11 -8.34 -4.47 15.42
N THR A 12 -7.51 -3.61 14.82
CA THR A 12 -7.64 -2.16 14.86
C THR A 12 -8.77 -1.69 13.93
N PRO A 13 -9.20 -0.41 13.99
CA PRO A 13 -10.31 0.14 13.18
C PRO A 13 -10.24 -0.20 11.69
N MET A 14 -9.04 -0.42 11.14
CA MET A 14 -8.82 -0.79 9.74
C MET A 14 -9.29 -2.21 9.38
N TYR A 15 -9.19 -3.20 10.26
CA TYR A 15 -9.76 -4.53 10.04
C TYR A 15 -11.31 -4.47 10.02
N ARG A 16 -11.89 -3.68 10.95
CA ARG A 16 -13.34 -3.37 10.90
C ARG A 16 -13.72 -2.63 9.62
N MET A 17 -12.83 -1.79 9.11
CA MET A 17 -13.04 -1.06 7.86
C MET A 17 -13.12 -2.02 6.67
N ILE A 18 -12.15 -2.91 6.49
CA ILE A 18 -12.10 -3.84 5.36
C ILE A 18 -13.34 -4.75 5.33
N CYS A 19 -13.78 -5.30 6.48
CA CYS A 19 -14.93 -6.20 6.54
C CYS A 19 -16.29 -5.56 6.19
N ARG A 20 -16.37 -4.22 6.08
CA ARG A 20 -17.62 -3.50 5.76
C ARG A 20 -17.61 -2.82 4.38
N LYS A 21 -16.82 -3.33 3.43
CA LYS A 21 -16.79 -2.88 2.02
C LYS A 21 -16.59 -1.36 1.88
N PRO A 22 -15.44 -0.81 2.33
CA PRO A 22 -15.18 0.62 2.20
C PRO A 22 -14.95 0.97 0.72
N VAL A 23 -15.26 2.21 0.35
CA VAL A 23 -14.79 2.79 -0.92
C VAL A 23 -13.35 3.24 -0.71
N TRP A 24 -12.45 2.77 -1.59
CA TRP A 24 -11.05 3.15 -1.60
C TRP A 24 -10.86 4.29 -2.58
N VAL A 25 -10.25 5.38 -2.14
CA VAL A 25 -10.01 6.56 -2.97
C VAL A 25 -8.51 6.83 -3.00
N THR A 26 -7.96 6.91 -4.20
CA THR A 26 -6.55 7.29 -4.42
C THR A 26 -6.54 8.59 -5.23
N GLN A 27 -5.74 9.56 -4.80
CA GLN A 27 -5.61 10.86 -5.46
C GLN A 27 -4.17 11.04 -5.90
N PHE A 28 -3.97 11.49 -7.13
CA PHE A 28 -2.67 11.76 -7.73
C PHE A 28 -2.53 13.28 -7.85
N VAL A 29 -1.75 13.87 -6.97
CA VAL A 29 -1.60 15.32 -6.82
C VAL A 29 -0.36 15.78 -7.56
N THR A 30 -0.53 16.83 -8.37
CA THR A 30 0.56 17.45 -9.13
C THR A 30 1.04 18.74 -8.47
N ASN A 31 2.29 19.12 -8.72
CA ASN A 31 2.94 20.29 -8.11
C ASN A 31 2.21 21.64 -8.33
N ASN A 32 1.33 21.72 -9.33
CA ASN A 32 0.61 22.93 -9.71
C ASN A 32 -0.92 22.75 -9.70
N ASN A 33 -1.43 21.62 -9.17
CA ASN A 33 -2.86 21.26 -9.17
C ASN A 33 -3.51 21.24 -10.58
N SER A 34 -2.72 20.98 -11.62
CA SER A 34 -3.16 20.84 -13.02
C SER A 34 -2.82 19.45 -13.55
N THR A 35 -3.54 19.00 -14.58
CA THR A 35 -3.22 17.76 -15.31
C THR A 35 -1.95 17.85 -16.15
N SER A 36 -1.31 19.02 -16.19
CA SER A 36 -0.03 19.25 -16.90
C SER A 36 1.16 19.43 -15.94
N GLY A 37 0.95 19.29 -14.64
CA GLY A 37 2.03 19.33 -13.64
C GLY A 37 2.61 17.95 -13.37
N ALA A 38 3.81 17.92 -12.81
CA ALA A 38 4.44 16.68 -12.38
C ALA A 38 3.76 16.12 -11.12
N LEU A 39 3.56 14.81 -11.07
CA LEU A 39 3.11 14.09 -9.87
C LEU A 39 4.10 14.34 -8.72
N VAL A 40 3.57 14.74 -7.56
CA VAL A 40 4.36 14.97 -6.33
C VAL A 40 3.84 14.24 -5.11
N GLU A 41 2.59 13.79 -5.13
CA GLU A 41 1.99 13.14 -3.98
C GLU A 41 0.86 12.19 -4.39
N ILE A 42 0.87 10.98 -3.82
CA ILE A 42 -0.22 10.02 -3.93
C ILE A 42 -0.91 9.91 -2.57
N ARG A 43 -2.14 10.43 -2.48
CA ARG A 43 -2.95 10.38 -1.25
C ARG A 43 -3.90 9.21 -1.25
N ARG A 44 -4.27 8.76 -0.05
CA ARG A 44 -5.25 7.72 0.20
C ARG A 44 -6.32 8.20 1.18
N LEU A 45 -7.58 7.92 0.89
CA LEU A 45 -8.66 8.00 1.86
C LEU A 45 -9.65 6.86 1.65
N TYR A 46 -10.50 6.68 2.65
CA TYR A 46 -11.52 5.64 2.66
C TYR A 46 -12.87 6.26 2.94
N VAL A 47 -13.94 5.72 2.35
CA VAL A 47 -15.30 6.11 2.70
C VAL A 47 -16.09 4.88 3.15
N GLN A 48 -16.65 4.96 4.35
CA GLN A 48 -17.43 3.88 4.94
C GLN A 48 -18.61 4.45 5.69
N ASN A 49 -19.82 3.95 5.40
CA ASN A 49 -21.07 4.44 5.98
C ASN A 49 -21.24 5.98 5.84
N GLY A 50 -20.80 6.54 4.70
CA GLY A 50 -20.83 7.98 4.44
C GLY A 50 -19.78 8.80 5.19
N GLN A 51 -18.91 8.18 5.99
CA GLN A 51 -17.83 8.87 6.70
C GLN A 51 -16.52 8.75 5.93
N VAL A 52 -15.86 9.89 5.72
CA VAL A 52 -14.50 9.96 5.18
C VAL A 52 -13.50 9.65 6.30
N ILE A 53 -12.60 8.72 6.02
CA ILE A 53 -11.54 8.28 6.93
C ILE A 53 -10.21 8.53 6.24
N GLN A 54 -9.36 9.33 6.89
CA GLN A 54 -8.02 9.66 6.39
C GLN A 54 -7.09 8.45 6.46
N ASN A 55 -6.01 8.48 5.68
CA ASN A 55 -4.99 7.43 5.76
C ASN A 55 -4.36 7.36 7.16
N SER A 56 -3.83 6.19 7.50
CA SER A 56 -2.97 6.08 8.68
C SER A 56 -1.68 6.87 8.47
N LYS A 57 -1.15 7.39 9.58
CA LYS A 57 0.16 8.05 9.62
C LYS A 57 1.26 7.03 9.88
N THR A 58 2.47 7.33 9.41
CA THR A 58 3.66 6.57 9.79
C THR A 58 3.96 6.77 11.28
N SER A 59 4.55 5.75 11.89
CA SER A 59 4.94 5.69 13.31
C SER A 59 6.22 4.85 13.46
N ILE A 60 7.25 5.21 12.69
CA ILE A 60 8.58 4.59 12.73
C ILE A 60 9.50 5.48 13.57
N ALA A 61 10.17 4.89 14.56
CA ALA A 61 11.06 5.65 15.43
C ALA A 61 12.21 6.29 14.61
N GLY A 62 12.41 7.59 14.78
CA GLY A 62 13.45 8.33 14.07
C GLY A 62 13.09 8.76 12.64
N MET A 63 11.87 8.48 12.17
CA MET A 63 11.37 8.91 10.87
C MET A 63 10.27 9.96 11.04
N ASP A 64 10.22 10.93 10.13
CA ASP A 64 9.12 11.89 10.07
C ASP A 64 7.75 11.19 9.86
N THR A 65 6.70 11.93 10.22
CA THR A 65 5.32 11.45 10.10
C THR A 65 4.74 11.80 8.73
N PHE A 66 4.37 10.78 7.97
CA PHE A 66 3.74 10.90 6.64
C PHE A 66 2.41 10.15 6.62
N ASP A 67 1.47 10.56 5.77
CA ASP A 67 0.21 9.84 5.48
C ASP A 67 -0.07 9.68 3.98
N SER A 68 0.88 10.08 3.13
CA SER A 68 0.84 9.97 1.68
C SER A 68 2.19 9.52 1.14
N VAL A 69 2.23 9.17 -0.15
CA VAL A 69 3.48 8.81 -0.84
C VAL A 69 4.00 10.04 -1.54
N THR A 70 5.14 10.55 -1.09
CA THR A 70 5.97 11.57 -1.73
C THR A 70 7.39 11.04 -1.89
N ASP A 71 8.23 11.70 -2.69
CA ASP A 71 9.66 11.33 -2.79
C ASP A 71 10.36 11.45 -1.41
N GLU A 72 9.99 12.44 -0.58
CA GLU A 72 10.51 12.58 0.79
C GLU A 72 10.12 11.38 1.67
N PHE A 73 8.85 10.94 1.61
CA PHE A 73 8.42 9.72 2.31
C PHE A 73 9.19 8.49 1.83
N CYS A 74 9.37 8.35 0.51
CA CYS A 74 10.10 7.22 -0.09
C CYS A 74 11.55 7.19 0.40
N ASN A 75 12.24 8.33 0.38
CA ASN A 75 13.59 8.48 0.91
C ASN A 75 13.67 8.13 2.40
N ALA A 76 12.82 8.75 3.21
CA ALA A 76 12.81 8.55 4.65
C ALA A 76 12.50 7.10 5.05
N GLN A 77 11.52 6.45 4.40
CA GLN A 77 11.23 5.04 4.72
C GLN A 77 12.36 4.11 4.31
N LYS A 78 13.01 4.38 3.16
CA LYS A 78 14.05 3.49 2.63
C LYS A 78 15.30 3.56 3.47
N GLU A 79 15.65 4.75 3.96
CA GLU A 79 16.69 4.93 4.96
C GLU A 79 16.31 4.24 6.29
N ALA A 80 15.10 4.48 6.81
CA ALA A 80 14.68 3.94 8.10
C ALA A 80 14.59 2.39 8.13
N PHE A 81 14.33 1.76 6.98
CA PHE A 81 14.22 0.31 6.84
C PHE A 81 15.52 -0.37 6.39
N ASP A 82 16.58 0.40 6.14
CA ASP A 82 17.84 -0.09 5.58
C ASP A 82 17.61 -0.87 4.26
N ASP A 83 16.82 -0.25 3.39
CA ASP A 83 16.45 -0.75 2.07
C ASP A 83 17.15 0.08 0.98
N VAL A 84 17.58 -0.59 -0.09
CA VAL A 84 18.08 0.12 -1.29
C VAL A 84 16.95 0.97 -1.90
N ASN A 85 17.20 2.26 -2.10
CA ASN A 85 16.22 3.17 -2.69
C ASN A 85 16.23 3.15 -4.23
N SER A 86 15.97 1.96 -4.78
CA SER A 86 15.86 1.73 -6.21
C SER A 86 14.71 2.49 -6.90
N PHE A 87 13.80 3.10 -6.13
CA PHE A 87 12.72 3.94 -6.63
C PHE A 87 13.26 5.29 -7.10
N GLU A 88 14.04 5.97 -6.24
CA GLU A 88 14.70 7.23 -6.61
C GLU A 88 15.75 7.04 -7.70
N ASP A 89 16.50 5.92 -7.66
CA ASP A 89 17.46 5.57 -8.72
C ASP A 89 16.79 5.48 -10.12
N ARG A 90 15.47 5.26 -10.16
CA ARG A 90 14.67 5.16 -11.38
C ARG A 90 13.83 6.40 -11.68
N GLY A 91 14.07 7.51 -10.97
CA GLY A 91 13.42 8.80 -11.21
C GLY A 91 12.19 9.07 -10.34
N GLY A 92 11.97 8.28 -9.28
CA GLY A 92 10.97 8.56 -8.25
C GLY A 92 9.55 8.77 -8.77
N LEU A 93 8.81 9.71 -8.17
CA LEU A 93 7.49 10.11 -8.64
C LEU A 93 7.53 10.82 -9.99
N GLY A 94 8.67 11.40 -10.41
CA GLY A 94 8.84 11.97 -11.74
C GLY A 94 8.65 10.92 -12.84
N ALA A 95 9.35 9.79 -12.75
CA ALA A 95 9.19 8.70 -13.72
C ALA A 95 7.79 8.06 -13.66
N MET A 96 7.17 8.03 -12.47
CA MET A 96 5.77 7.62 -12.34
C MET A 96 4.82 8.61 -13.04
N SER A 97 5.10 9.92 -12.96
CA SER A 97 4.36 10.98 -13.66
C SER A 97 4.40 10.75 -15.17
N ASP A 98 5.60 10.54 -15.73
CA ASP A 98 5.79 10.31 -17.15
C ASP A 98 4.98 9.09 -17.64
N ALA A 99 5.03 7.99 -16.88
CA ALA A 99 4.25 6.78 -17.20
C ALA A 99 2.73 6.99 -17.12
N MET A 100 2.26 7.85 -16.23
CA MET A 100 0.84 8.19 -16.13
C MET A 100 0.38 9.09 -17.28
N ASP A 101 1.22 10.02 -17.73
CA ASP A 101 0.96 10.90 -18.87
C ASP A 101 0.87 10.12 -20.19
N ASP A 102 1.68 9.07 -20.34
CA ASP A 102 1.60 8.15 -21.49
C ASP A 102 0.33 7.27 -21.48
N GLY A 103 -0.37 7.22 -20.35
CA GLY A 103 -1.56 6.41 -20.14
C GLY A 103 -1.25 4.99 -19.68
N MET A 104 -1.99 4.55 -18.66
CA MET A 104 -1.84 3.22 -18.07
C MET A 104 -3.09 2.36 -18.24
N VAL A 105 -2.92 1.04 -18.22
CA VAL A 105 -4.02 0.07 -18.27
C VAL A 105 -4.37 -0.39 -16.85
N LEU A 106 -5.66 -0.40 -16.52
CA LEU A 106 -6.16 -0.95 -15.25
C LEU A 106 -6.08 -2.48 -15.26
N VAL A 107 -5.46 -3.06 -14.23
CA VAL A 107 -5.37 -4.51 -14.01
C VAL A 107 -6.06 -4.88 -12.69
N MET A 108 -6.83 -5.97 -12.70
CA MET A 108 -7.46 -6.56 -11.51
C MET A 108 -7.11 -8.05 -11.48
N SER A 109 -6.60 -8.55 -10.34
CA SER A 109 -6.15 -9.93 -10.20
C SER A 109 -6.40 -10.50 -8.80
N LEU A 110 -6.34 -11.83 -8.70
CA LEU A 110 -6.31 -12.62 -7.47
C LEU A 110 -5.27 -13.71 -7.69
N TRP A 111 -4.29 -13.81 -6.80
CA TRP A 111 -3.13 -14.70 -6.96
C TRP A 111 -2.52 -15.03 -5.60
N ASP A 112 -1.87 -16.18 -5.52
CA ASP A 112 -0.93 -16.56 -4.47
C ASP A 112 0.51 -16.53 -5.02
N ASP A 113 1.50 -16.59 -4.13
CA ASP A 113 2.88 -16.26 -4.47
C ASP A 113 3.82 -17.46 -4.26
N HIS A 114 4.24 -18.08 -5.37
CA HIS A 114 5.20 -19.19 -5.37
C HIS A 114 6.64 -18.79 -5.02
N ALA A 115 6.98 -17.49 -5.06
CA ALA A 115 8.34 -17.03 -4.82
C ALA A 115 8.57 -16.72 -3.34
N ALA A 116 7.62 -16.04 -2.70
CA ALA A 116 7.76 -15.54 -1.34
C ALA A 116 6.53 -15.74 -0.45
N ASN A 117 5.58 -16.60 -0.86
CA ASN A 117 4.41 -17.01 -0.07
C ASN A 117 3.57 -15.83 0.46
N MET A 118 3.57 -14.68 -0.24
CA MET A 118 2.87 -13.45 0.15
C MET A 118 3.40 -12.82 1.45
N LEU A 119 4.52 -13.31 2.00
CA LEU A 119 5.05 -12.87 3.29
C LEU A 119 5.48 -11.39 3.26
N TRP A 120 5.92 -10.90 2.10
CA TRP A 120 6.24 -9.49 1.87
C TRP A 120 5.02 -8.56 1.94
N LEU A 121 3.81 -9.09 2.03
CA LEU A 121 2.57 -8.33 2.17
C LEU A 121 1.97 -8.44 3.57
N ASP A 122 1.98 -9.63 4.19
CA ASP A 122 1.17 -9.90 5.39
C ASP A 122 1.89 -10.62 6.56
N SER A 123 3.20 -10.87 6.45
CA SER A 123 4.00 -11.54 7.47
C SER A 123 5.30 -10.78 7.78
N ASP A 124 6.29 -11.43 8.38
CA ASP A 124 7.64 -10.88 8.57
C ASP A 124 8.50 -11.19 7.33
N TYR A 125 9.05 -10.15 6.69
CA TYR A 125 9.88 -10.30 5.49
C TYR A 125 11.00 -9.24 5.41
N PRO A 126 12.25 -9.63 5.11
CA PRO A 126 12.70 -10.99 4.79
C PRO A 126 12.74 -11.91 6.02
N THR A 127 12.67 -13.23 5.81
CA THR A 127 12.51 -14.23 6.88
C THR A 127 13.79 -14.49 7.69
N ASP A 128 14.90 -13.89 7.28
CA ASP A 128 16.22 -13.96 7.92
C ASP A 128 16.54 -12.72 8.78
N ARG A 129 15.63 -11.76 8.87
CA ARG A 129 15.75 -10.56 9.72
C ARG A 129 14.79 -10.63 10.91
N PRO A 130 15.17 -10.05 12.07
CA PRO A 130 14.29 -10.04 13.23
C PRO A 130 13.06 -9.17 13.00
N ALA A 131 11.87 -9.67 13.38
CA ALA A 131 10.60 -8.94 13.24
C ALA A 131 10.56 -7.57 13.95
N SER A 132 11.44 -7.34 14.94
CA SER A 132 11.59 -6.07 15.64
C SER A 132 12.33 -5.00 14.83
N GLN A 133 13.02 -5.37 13.74
CA GLN A 133 13.67 -4.42 12.85
C GLN A 133 12.60 -3.69 12.03
N ALA A 134 12.73 -2.36 11.93
CA ALA A 134 11.80 -1.53 11.19
C ALA A 134 11.68 -1.99 9.73
N GLY A 135 10.45 -2.09 9.23
CA GLY A 135 10.15 -2.54 7.86
C GLY A 135 10.08 -4.05 7.67
N VAL A 136 10.47 -4.87 8.66
CA VAL A 136 10.39 -6.35 8.54
C VAL A 136 8.97 -6.84 8.74
N SER A 137 8.28 -6.39 9.79
CA SER A 137 6.95 -6.89 10.11
C SER A 137 5.88 -6.21 9.25
N ARG A 138 5.21 -7.01 8.40
CA ARG A 138 4.27 -6.55 7.34
C ARG A 138 2.82 -6.92 7.60
N GLY A 139 2.58 -7.89 8.45
CA GLY A 139 1.26 -8.19 8.98
C GLY A 139 1.35 -9.18 10.13
N THR A 140 0.25 -9.89 10.38
CA THR A 140 0.14 -10.83 11.51
C THR A 140 0.13 -12.28 11.06
N CYS A 141 0.26 -12.56 9.76
CA CYS A 141 0.28 -13.91 9.24
C CYS A 141 1.57 -14.63 9.67
N ALA A 142 1.48 -15.93 9.94
CA ALA A 142 2.63 -16.70 10.36
C ALA A 142 3.67 -16.80 9.22
N PRO A 143 4.98 -16.81 9.50
CA PRO A 143 6.01 -16.99 8.48
C PRO A 143 5.92 -18.31 7.68
N SER A 144 5.17 -19.30 8.20
CA SER A 144 4.89 -20.57 7.52
C SER A 144 3.60 -20.57 6.68
N SER A 145 2.89 -19.44 6.60
CA SER A 145 1.66 -19.32 5.81
C SER A 145 1.95 -19.07 4.32
N GLY A 146 0.89 -19.08 3.50
CA GLY A 146 0.96 -18.62 2.11
C GLY A 146 1.64 -19.56 1.12
N VAL A 147 2.03 -20.77 1.55
CA VAL A 147 2.48 -21.84 0.64
C VAL A 147 1.35 -22.11 -0.36
N PRO A 148 1.57 -21.97 -1.69
CA PRO A 148 0.51 -22.06 -2.69
C PRO A 148 -0.33 -23.32 -2.56
N ALA A 149 0.32 -24.48 -2.48
CA ALA A 149 -0.37 -25.77 -2.33
C ALA A 149 -1.27 -25.83 -1.07
N ASP A 150 -0.90 -25.15 0.02
CA ASP A 150 -1.74 -25.10 1.22
C ASP A 150 -2.92 -24.15 1.01
N VAL A 151 -2.68 -22.97 0.44
CA VAL A 151 -3.72 -21.95 0.21
C VAL A 151 -4.77 -22.44 -0.79
N GLU A 152 -4.34 -23.02 -1.90
CA GLU A 152 -5.21 -23.59 -2.94
C GLU A 152 -6.10 -24.71 -2.37
N ASN A 153 -5.58 -25.54 -1.47
CA ASN A 153 -6.33 -26.64 -0.86
C ASN A 153 -7.25 -26.17 0.27
N GLN A 154 -6.81 -25.23 1.11
CA GLN A 154 -7.52 -24.81 2.31
C GLN A 154 -8.54 -23.69 2.04
N ALA A 155 -8.26 -22.83 1.06
CA ALA A 155 -9.10 -21.69 0.69
C ALA A 155 -9.45 -21.66 -0.82
N PRO A 156 -9.90 -22.78 -1.42
CA PRO A 156 -10.14 -22.90 -2.87
C PRO A 156 -11.24 -21.97 -3.39
N ASN A 157 -12.16 -21.55 -2.50
CA ASN A 157 -13.29 -20.69 -2.84
C ASN A 157 -13.03 -19.21 -2.53
N SER A 158 -11.75 -18.83 -2.36
CA SER A 158 -11.37 -17.43 -2.16
C SER A 158 -11.78 -16.61 -3.38
N GLN A 159 -12.35 -15.43 -3.14
CA GLN A 159 -12.83 -14.54 -4.19
C GLN A 159 -12.64 -13.08 -3.81
N VAL A 160 -12.46 -12.24 -4.83
CA VAL A 160 -12.42 -10.78 -4.69
C VAL A 160 -13.47 -10.16 -5.60
N VAL A 161 -14.14 -9.12 -5.11
CA VAL A 161 -15.12 -8.36 -5.89
C VAL A 161 -14.67 -6.91 -5.95
N PHE A 162 -14.23 -6.49 -7.14
CA PHE A 162 -14.02 -5.09 -7.47
C PHE A 162 -15.31 -4.52 -8.08
N SER A 163 -15.80 -3.40 -7.57
CA SER A 163 -17.06 -2.80 -8.04
C SER A 163 -17.07 -1.30 -7.80
N ASN A 164 -18.02 -0.60 -8.43
CA ASN A 164 -18.21 0.84 -8.28
C ASN A 164 -16.91 1.64 -8.58
N ILE A 165 -16.18 1.23 -9.61
CA ILE A 165 -14.96 1.90 -10.06
C ILE A 165 -15.35 3.26 -10.64
N LYS A 166 -14.71 4.31 -10.14
CA LYS A 166 -14.92 5.70 -10.55
C LYS A 166 -13.56 6.35 -10.80
N PHE A 167 -13.49 7.19 -11.83
CA PHE A 167 -12.31 7.99 -12.15
C PHE A 167 -12.77 9.41 -12.52
N GLY A 168 -12.05 10.42 -12.07
CA GLY A 168 -12.40 11.82 -12.28
C GLY A 168 -11.55 12.77 -11.45
N PRO A 169 -11.87 14.08 -11.47
CA PRO A 169 -11.17 15.09 -10.69
C PRO A 169 -11.11 14.78 -9.19
N ILE A 170 -10.09 15.31 -8.51
CA ILE A 170 -9.95 15.16 -7.06
C ILE A 170 -11.21 15.68 -6.36
N GLY A 171 -11.81 14.83 -5.52
CA GLY A 171 -13.03 15.14 -4.77
C GLY A 171 -14.34 14.73 -5.45
N SER A 172 -14.32 14.14 -6.66
CA SER A 172 -15.56 13.83 -7.40
C SER A 172 -16.02 12.36 -7.32
N THR A 173 -15.30 11.49 -6.61
CA THR A 173 -15.44 10.03 -6.74
C THR A 173 -15.94 9.30 -5.49
N PHE A 174 -16.36 10.00 -4.44
CA PHE A 174 -16.89 9.40 -3.21
C PHE A 174 -18.14 10.10 -2.68
#